data_AF-E2GJ95-F1
#
_entry.id   AF-E2GJ95-F1
#
_cell.length_a   1.000
_cell.length_b   1.000
_cell.length_c   1.000
_cell.angle_alpha   90.00
_cell.angle_beta   90.00
_cell.angle_gamma   90.00
#
_symmetry.space_group_name_H-M   'P 1'
#
loop_
_entity.id
_entity.type
_entity.pdbx_description
1 polymer ?
#
loop_
_entity_poly.entity_id
_entity_poly.type
_entity_poly.pdbx_seq_one_letter_code
_entity_poly.pdbx_strand_id
1 'polypeptide(L)'
;ADFGVEADIWSCPSFNLLHRDAIETERFNRLHPLEAEKVPFVTSQLQGHDGPVIAATDYIRSYADRIRAYIPNDYHVLGTDGFGRSDSRANLRRLFEVDRYNV
;
A
#
# COMPACT_ATOMS: atom_id res chain seq x y z
N ALA A 1 1.48 -6.99 -23.04
CA ALA A 1 2.26 -6.96 -21.79
C ALA A 1 3.72 -7.18 -22.16
N ASP A 2 4.58 -6.19 -21.96
CA ASP A 2 5.97 -6.22 -22.46
C ASP A 2 6.82 -7.32 -21.78
N PHE A 3 6.39 -7.78 -20.59
CA PHE A 3 7.12 -8.76 -19.78
C PHE A 3 6.35 -10.06 -19.50
N GLY A 4 5.11 -10.19 -19.98
CA GLY A 4 4.28 -11.38 -19.70
C GLY A 4 3.95 -11.59 -18.22
N VAL A 5 4.03 -10.54 -17.39
CA VAL A 5 3.66 -10.56 -15.97
C VAL A 5 2.18 -10.18 -15.86
N GLU A 6 1.39 -11.04 -15.21
CA GLU A 6 0.00 -10.75 -14.84
C GLU A 6 -0.02 -9.93 -13.55
N ALA A 7 -0.98 -9.00 -13.45
CA ALA A 7 -1.13 -8.15 -12.28
C ALA A 7 -2.60 -7.84 -12.05
N ASP A 8 -3.02 -7.99 -10.80
CA ASP A 8 -4.27 -7.46 -10.29
C ASP A 8 -4.09 -5.96 -9.96
N ILE A 9 -5.11 -5.14 -10.22
CA ILE A 9 -5.03 -3.69 -10.04
C ILE A 9 -6.07 -3.24 -9.01
N TRP A 10 -5.60 -2.62 -7.92
CA TRP A 10 -6.44 -2.09 -6.86
C TRP A 10 -6.44 -0.57 -6.83
N SER A 11 -7.61 0.01 -6.60
CA SER A 11 -7.74 1.41 -6.21
C SER A 11 -7.75 1.52 -4.68
N CYS A 12 -6.84 2.32 -4.13
CA CYS A 12 -6.78 2.60 -2.69
C CYS A 12 -7.22 4.06 -2.43
N PRO A 13 -8.52 4.32 -2.17
CA PRO A 13 -9.01 5.68 -1.97
C PRO A 13 -8.55 6.29 -0.64
N SER A 14 -8.14 5.49 0.35
CA SER A 14 -7.67 6.01 1.64
C SER A 14 -6.82 5.03 2.43
N PHE A 15 -5.49 5.23 2.40
CA PHE A 15 -4.57 4.55 3.32
C PHE A 15 -4.81 4.92 4.79
N ASN A 16 -5.38 6.10 5.06
CA ASN A 16 -5.78 6.49 6.42
C ASN A 16 -6.85 5.55 6.98
N LEU A 17 -7.89 5.26 6.20
CA LEU A 17 -8.99 4.41 6.64
C LEU A 17 -8.56 2.94 6.78
N LEU A 18 -7.74 2.44 5.84
CA LEU A 18 -7.16 1.09 5.96
C LEU A 18 -6.32 0.94 7.23
N HIS A 19 -5.48 1.93 7.54
CA HIS A 19 -4.67 1.89 8.75
C HIS A 19 -5.51 1.96 10.03
N ARG A 20 -6.56 2.79 10.04
CA ARG A 20 -7.48 2.89 11.19
C ARG A 20 -8.21 1.57 11.43
N ASP A 21 -8.78 0.99 10.38
CA ASP A 21 -9.46 -0.32 10.43
C ASP A 21 -8.53 -1.41 10.98
N ALA A 22 -7.28 -1.42 10.54
CA ALA A 22 -6.30 -2.42 10.97
C ALA A 22 -5.91 -2.26 12.46
N ILE A 23 -5.68 -1.02 12.93
CA ILE A 23 -5.43 -0.75 14.36
C ILE A 23 -6.65 -1.13 15.22
N GLU A 24 -7.85 -0.81 14.76
CA GLU A 24 -9.09 -1.16 15.47
C GLU A 24 -9.26 -2.68 15.56
N THR A 25 -8.94 -3.40 14.49
CA THR A 25 -8.92 -4.86 14.43
C THR A 25 -7.89 -5.46 15.38
N GLU A 26 -6.64 -5.00 15.33
CA GLU A 26 -5.57 -5.45 16.24
C GLU A 26 -5.95 -5.21 17.70
N ARG A 27 -6.46 -4.01 18.01
CA ARG A 27 -6.94 -3.67 19.36
C ARG A 27 -8.07 -4.59 19.80
N PHE A 28 -9.02 -4.90 18.92
CA PHE A 28 -10.11 -5.82 19.23
C PHE A 28 -9.56 -7.21 19.57
N ASN A 29 -8.71 -7.78 18.72
CA ASN A 29 -8.15 -9.12 18.92
C ASN A 29 -7.34 -9.20 20.24
N ARG A 30 -6.55 -8.15 20.54
CA ARG A 30 -5.78 -8.06 21.79
C ARG A 30 -6.68 -8.03 23.04
N LEU A 31 -7.84 -7.38 22.97
CA LEU A 31 -8.76 -7.22 24.10
C LEU A 31 -9.78 -8.36 24.24
N HIS A 32 -9.94 -9.20 23.20
CA HIS A 32 -10.92 -10.31 23.17
C HIS A 32 -10.24 -11.62 22.73
N PRO A 33 -9.28 -12.15 23.51
CA PRO A 33 -8.45 -13.29 23.09
C PRO A 33 -9.21 -14.63 22.99
N LEU A 34 -10.44 -14.70 23.50
CA LEU A 34 -11.29 -15.90 23.43
C LEU A 34 -12.36 -15.81 22.33
N GLU A 35 -12.49 -14.66 21.67
CA GLU A 35 -13.41 -14.46 20.56
C GLU A 35 -12.73 -14.81 19.22
N ALA A 36 -13.52 -14.95 18.17
CA ALA A 36 -12.98 -15.14 16.83
C ALA A 36 -12.13 -13.93 16.43
N GLU A 37 -10.89 -14.18 16.02
CA GLU A 37 -10.00 -13.13 15.53
C GLU A 37 -10.59 -12.44 14.31
N LYS A 38 -10.58 -11.11 14.34
CA LYS A 38 -10.93 -10.28 13.20
C LYS A 38 -9.73 -10.12 12.28
N VAL A 39 -10.00 -9.98 11.00
CA VAL A 39 -9.00 -9.76 9.96
C VAL A 39 -9.16 -8.32 9.44
N PRO A 40 -8.08 -7.52 9.37
CA PRO A 40 -8.16 -6.18 8.78
C PRO A 40 -8.68 -6.24 7.35
N PHE A 41 -9.45 -5.24 6.94
CA PHE A 41 -10.03 -5.18 5.60
C PHE A 41 -8.97 -5.35 4.51
N VAL A 42 -7.85 -4.63 4.60
CA VAL A 42 -6.79 -4.75 3.59
C VAL A 42 -6.20 -6.16 3.51
N THR A 43 -6.01 -6.82 4.65
CA THR A 43 -5.54 -8.20 4.69
C THR A 43 -6.55 -9.12 4.01
N SER A 44 -7.85 -8.93 4.29
CA SER A 44 -8.92 -9.73 3.66
C SER A 44 -9.03 -9.54 2.14
N GLN A 45 -8.63 -8.37 1.62
CA GLN A 45 -8.64 -8.10 0.17
C GLN A 45 -7.45 -8.70 -0.56
N LEU A 46 -6.30 -8.84 0.12
CA LEU A 46 -5.05 -9.28 -0.50
C LEU A 46 -4.73 -10.76 -0.20
N GLN A 47 -5.29 -11.34 0.85
CA GLN A 47 -5.10 -12.76 1.15
C GLN A 47 -5.55 -13.63 -0.04
N GLY A 48 -4.75 -14.63 -0.37
CA GLY A 48 -5.02 -15.54 -1.49
C GLY A 48 -4.61 -15.00 -2.86
N HIS A 49 -4.08 -13.77 -2.95
CA HIS A 49 -3.38 -13.30 -4.14
C HIS A 49 -1.88 -13.56 -4.00
N ASP A 50 -1.29 -14.14 -5.04
CA ASP A 50 0.14 -14.46 -5.07
C ASP A 50 0.98 -13.26 -5.56
N GLY A 51 2.25 -13.26 -5.17
CA GLY A 51 3.24 -12.29 -5.64
C GLY A 51 3.37 -11.03 -4.77
N PRO A 52 4.30 -10.13 -5.14
CA PRO A 52 4.55 -8.91 -4.37
C PRO A 52 3.46 -7.86 -4.60
N VAL A 53 3.23 -7.02 -3.59
CA VAL A 53 2.31 -5.88 -3.64
C VAL A 53 3.14 -4.60 -3.78
N ILE A 54 2.85 -3.81 -4.82
CA ILE A 54 3.48 -2.52 -5.07
C ILE A 54 2.45 -1.41 -4.86
N ALA A 55 2.76 -0.44 -4.00
CA ALA A 55 1.95 0.77 -3.82
C ALA A 55 2.74 2.00 -4.26
N ALA A 56 2.19 2.77 -5.20
CA ALA A 56 2.74 4.06 -5.62
C ALA A 56 1.73 5.17 -5.31
N THR A 57 2.18 6.23 -4.64
CA THR A 57 1.33 7.38 -4.31
C THR A 57 2.04 8.70 -4.62
N ASP A 58 1.28 9.76 -4.89
CA ASP A 58 1.82 11.13 -5.00
C ASP A 58 2.16 11.74 -3.61
N TYR A 59 2.14 10.95 -2.52
CA TYR A 59 2.60 11.30 -1.18
C TYR A 59 3.92 10.61 -0.84
N ILE A 60 4.58 11.05 0.23
CA ILE A 60 5.77 10.37 0.77
C ILE A 60 5.47 8.91 1.12
N ARG A 61 6.48 8.03 1.04
CA ARG A 61 6.34 6.58 1.24
C ARG A 61 5.63 6.22 2.54
N SER A 62 5.90 6.93 3.64
CA SER A 62 5.26 6.69 4.94
C SER A 62 3.72 6.81 4.93
N TYR A 63 3.14 7.45 3.91
CA TYR A 63 1.71 7.52 3.72
C TYR A 63 1.09 6.15 3.38
N ALA A 64 1.69 5.40 2.47
CA ALA A 64 1.24 4.05 2.14
C ALA A 64 1.89 3.00 3.06
N ASP A 65 3.12 3.22 3.51
CA ASP A 65 3.89 2.27 4.32
C ASP A 65 3.25 1.95 5.69
N ARG A 66 2.39 2.84 6.21
CA ARG A 66 1.68 2.64 7.48
C ARG A 66 0.82 1.38 7.56
N ILE A 67 0.44 0.79 6.43
CA ILE A 67 -0.34 -0.46 6.43
C ILE A 67 0.52 -1.72 6.26
N ARG A 68 1.85 -1.58 6.18
CA ARG A 68 2.79 -2.69 5.91
C ARG A 68 2.56 -3.91 6.79
N ALA A 69 2.32 -3.72 8.08
CA ALA A 69 2.11 -4.82 9.03
C ALA A 69 0.86 -5.68 8.72
N TYR A 70 -0.03 -5.18 7.87
CA TYR A 70 -1.31 -5.81 7.52
C TYR A 70 -1.35 -6.30 6.07
N ILE A 71 -0.24 -6.19 5.32
CA ILE A 71 -0.10 -6.74 3.98
C ILE A 71 0.45 -8.17 4.10
N PRO A 72 -0.26 -9.21 3.60
CA PRO A 72 0.19 -10.59 3.76
C PRO A 72 1.38 -10.97 2.87
N ASN A 73 1.71 -10.14 1.88
CA ASN A 73 2.73 -10.37 0.86
C ASN A 73 3.92 -9.40 1.04
N ASP A 74 5.00 -9.64 0.29
CA ASP A 74 6.09 -8.67 0.17
C ASP A 74 5.56 -7.32 -0.33
N TYR A 75 5.88 -6.25 0.39
CA TYR A 75 5.28 -4.93 0.16
C TYR A 75 6.32 -3.87 -0.19
N HIS A 76 6.24 -3.34 -1.41
CA HIS A 76 7.10 -2.30 -1.93
C HIS A 76 6.32 -0.99 -2.06
N VAL A 77 6.91 0.11 -1.59
CA VAL A 77 6.24 1.42 -1.54
C VAL A 77 7.06 2.46 -2.27
N LEU A 78 6.45 3.09 -3.26
CA LEU A 78 6.96 4.23 -3.99
C LEU A 78 6.20 5.48 -3.54
N GLY A 79 6.94 6.57 -3.34
CA GLY A 79 6.38 7.81 -2.82
C GLY A 79 7.30 9.00 -3.07
N THR A 80 6.73 10.18 -2.94
CA THR A 80 7.36 11.46 -3.32
C THR A 80 8.20 12.05 -2.18
N ASP A 81 9.08 11.25 -1.59
CA ASP A 81 9.99 11.68 -0.53
C ASP A 81 10.94 12.79 -1.02
N GLY A 82 11.10 13.85 -0.22
CA GLY A 82 12.00 14.96 -0.51
C GLY A 82 11.29 16.27 -0.82
N PHE A 83 12.07 17.29 -1.18
CA PHE A 83 11.52 18.61 -1.51
C PHE A 83 11.01 18.68 -2.94
N GLY A 84 9.88 19.36 -3.11
CA GLY A 84 9.34 19.68 -4.43
C GLY A 84 10.27 20.60 -5.23
N ARG A 85 10.14 20.53 -6.56
CA ARG A 85 10.76 21.47 -7.50
C ARG A 85 9.80 21.79 -8.63
N SER A 86 10.04 22.91 -9.32
CA SER A 86 9.25 23.30 -10.48
C SER A 86 9.67 22.51 -11.72
N ASP A 87 8.76 21.73 -12.29
CA ASP A 87 8.96 20.99 -13.54
C ASP A 87 7.60 20.49 -14.08
N SER A 88 7.60 19.82 -15.23
CA SER A 88 6.42 19.12 -15.76
C SER A 88 6.06 17.89 -14.91
N ARG A 89 4.79 17.48 -14.93
CA ARG A 89 4.32 16.28 -14.21
C ARG A 89 5.11 15.01 -14.58
N ALA A 90 5.46 14.85 -15.85
CA ALA A 90 6.23 13.69 -16.31
C ALA A 90 7.63 13.67 -15.69
N ASN A 91 8.33 14.81 -15.70
CA ASN A 91 9.65 14.93 -15.11
C ASN A 91 9.62 14.79 -13.58
N LEU A 92 8.58 15.30 -12.91
CA LEU A 92 8.44 15.16 -11.46
C LEU A 92 8.16 13.71 -11.06
N ARG A 93 7.28 12.99 -11.76
CA ARG A 93 7.01 11.57 -11.44
C ARG A 93 8.23 10.69 -11.66
N ARG A 94 9.02 10.99 -12.69
CA ARG A 94 10.31 10.32 -12.92
C ARG A 94 11.34 10.66 -11.83
N LEU A 95 11.41 11.92 -11.41
CA LEU A 95 12.30 12.36 -10.33
C LEU A 95 11.99 11.65 -9.01
N PHE A 96 10.71 11.58 -8.65
CA PHE A 96 10.24 10.96 -7.42
C PHE A 96 10.07 9.45 -7.53
N GLU A 97 10.42 8.85 -8.67
CA GLU A 97 10.40 7.40 -8.88
C GLU A 97 9.00 6.78 -8.70
N VAL A 98 7.95 7.52 -9.09
CA VAL A 98 6.52 7.11 -9.01
C VAL A 98 5.86 7.00 -10.39
N ASP A 99 6.67 6.84 -11.45
CA ASP A 99 6.16 6.64 -12.81
C ASP A 99 6.05 5.15 -13.19
N ARG A 100 5.50 4.88 -14.37
CA ARG A 100 5.29 3.53 -14.93
C ARG A 100 6.56 2.73 -15.21
N TYR A 101 7.75 3.31 -15.05
CA TYR A 101 9.03 2.63 -15.26
C TYR A 101 9.65 2.16 -13.94
N ASN A 102 9.14 2.67 -12.81
CA ASN A 102 9.56 2.28 -11.46
C ASN A 102 8.56 1.32 -10.79
N VAL A 103 7.31 1.29 -11.27
CA VAL A 103 6.30 0.25 -10.96
C VAL A 103 6.50 -0.94 -11.89
#